data_AF-A0A0K0CVV0-F1
#
_entry.id   AF-A0A0K0CVV0-F1
#
_cell.length_a   1.000
_cell.length_b   1.000
_cell.length_c   1.000
_cell.angle_alpha   90.00
_cell.angle_beta   90.00
_cell.angle_gamma   90.00
#
_symmetry.space_group_name_H-M   'P 1'
#
loop_
_entity.id
_entity.type
_entity.pdbx_description
1 polymer ?
#
loop_
_entity_poly.entity_id
_entity_poly.type
_entity_poly.pdbx_seq_one_letter_code
_entity_poly.pdbx_strand_id
1 'polypeptide(L)'
;LVFANPNSGSGNALRTFRERLEPQLRKNHIEFELIITNGSSHAKSVIRSYNDLGKFNGIVILSGDGLVSEVLNGLVEREDRTSIVPSMPIGVVPCGSGNGLLSSLFFSQNEPLVNPKFTNRAIEVCCSPESRAQPVNLLHVQTDKENIASFLSIGWGLIADIGEYTEDK
;
A
#
# COMPACT_ATOMS: atom_id res chain seq x y z
N LEU A 1 -10.96 3.80 1.38
CA LEU A 1 -10.22 3.90 2.65
C LEU A 1 -8.80 4.37 2.37
N VAL A 2 -8.22 5.28 3.17
CA VAL A 2 -6.87 5.82 2.95
C VAL A 2 -6.01 5.57 4.18
N PHE A 3 -4.84 4.95 4.02
CA PHE A 3 -3.84 4.80 5.07
C PHE A 3 -2.66 5.72 4.82
N ALA A 4 -2.24 6.47 5.83
CA ALA A 4 -1.04 7.28 5.79
C ALA A 4 -0.14 6.96 6.99
N ASN A 5 1.11 6.60 6.72
CA ASN A 5 2.11 6.47 7.77
C ASN A 5 2.87 7.80 7.92
N PRO A 6 2.73 8.52 9.05
CA PRO A 6 3.36 9.82 9.24
C PRO A 6 4.89 9.75 9.20
N ASN A 7 5.47 8.59 9.54
CA ASN A 7 6.91 8.34 9.57
C ASN A 7 7.44 7.80 8.24
N SER A 8 6.59 7.61 7.22
CA SER A 8 7.04 7.16 5.89
C SER A 8 7.69 8.28 5.08
N GLY A 9 8.83 7.92 4.48
CA GLY A 9 9.73 8.89 3.84
C GLY A 9 10.21 9.90 4.86
N SER A 10 10.76 11.02 4.43
CA SER A 10 11.26 12.07 5.34
C SER A 10 10.15 12.81 6.12
N GLY A 11 9.13 12.11 6.63
CA GLY A 11 7.96 12.65 7.34
C GLY A 11 6.89 13.25 6.42
N ASN A 12 6.96 12.97 5.11
CA ASN A 12 6.21 13.73 4.10
C ASN A 12 4.87 13.11 3.69
N ALA A 13 4.48 11.95 4.23
CA ALA A 13 3.25 11.27 3.81
C ALA A 13 1.99 12.11 4.08
N LEU A 14 1.87 12.69 5.28
CA LEU A 14 0.73 13.55 5.64
C LEU A 14 0.71 14.86 4.83
N ARG A 15 1.90 15.41 4.54
CA ARG A 15 2.01 16.59 3.67
C ARG A 15 1.57 16.26 2.25
N THR A 16 2.05 15.14 1.70
CA THR A 16 1.67 14.64 0.36
C THR A 16 0.17 14.36 0.29
N PHE A 17 -0.41 13.79 1.35
CA PHE A 17 -1.85 13.62 1.47
C PHE A 17 -2.58 14.96 1.32
N ARG A 18 -2.28 15.94 2.19
CA ARG A 18 -2.99 17.23 2.24
C ARG A 18 -2.78 18.09 1.00
N GLU A 19 -1.55 18.16 0.50
CA GLU A 19 -1.18 19.08 -0.58
C GLU A 19 -1.47 18.50 -1.97
N ARG A 20 -1.52 17.17 -2.12
CA ARG A 20 -1.57 16.53 -3.45
C ARG A 20 -2.68 15.52 -3.61
N LEU A 21 -2.86 14.57 -2.68
CA LEU A 21 -3.87 13.52 -2.84
C LEU A 21 -5.29 14.01 -2.52
N GLU A 22 -5.48 14.63 -1.35
CA GLU A 22 -6.78 15.12 -0.88
C GLU A 22 -7.45 16.09 -1.87
N PRO A 23 -6.73 17.07 -2.47
CA PRO A 23 -7.33 17.94 -3.48
C PRO A 23 -7.85 17.17 -4.71
N GLN A 24 -7.15 16.12 -5.14
CA GLN A 24 -7.57 15.31 -6.30
C GLN A 24 -8.77 14.43 -5.97
N LEU A 25 -8.79 13.81 -4.78
CA LEU A 25 -9.96 13.06 -4.31
C LEU A 25 -11.20 13.94 -4.25
N ARG A 26 -11.08 15.14 -3.65
CA ARG A 26 -12.18 16.12 -3.57
C ARG A 26 -12.64 16.60 -4.95
N LYS A 27 -11.68 16.90 -5.85
CA LYS A 27 -11.97 17.34 -7.22
C LYS A 27 -12.76 16.28 -8.00
N ASN A 28 -12.45 15.00 -7.78
CA ASN A 28 -13.11 13.88 -8.45
C ASN A 28 -14.31 13.34 -7.66
N HIS A 29 -14.76 14.06 -6.61
CA HIS A 29 -15.90 13.67 -5.76
C HIS A 29 -15.77 12.28 -5.13
N ILE A 30 -14.53 11.88 -4.79
CA ILE A 30 -14.25 10.61 -4.12
C ILE A 30 -14.32 10.83 -2.61
N GLU A 31 -15.29 10.20 -1.95
CA GLU A 31 -15.35 10.15 -0.49
C GLU A 31 -14.25 9.26 0.08
N PHE A 32 -13.66 9.69 1.19
CA PHE A 32 -12.56 8.96 1.81
C PHE A 32 -12.63 9.02 3.33
N GLU A 33 -12.07 7.98 3.94
CA GLU A 33 -11.78 7.91 5.37
C GLU A 33 -10.26 7.81 5.51
N LEU A 34 -9.65 8.73 6.26
CA LEU A 34 -8.21 8.76 6.49
C LEU A 34 -7.87 8.07 7.81
N ILE A 35 -6.97 7.09 7.75
CA ILE A 35 -6.40 6.41 8.91
C ILE A 35 -4.90 6.71 8.96
N ILE A 36 -4.50 7.38 10.04
CA ILE A 36 -3.09 7.67 10.32
C ILE A 36 -2.53 6.50 11.14
N THR A 37 -1.50 5.84 10.64
CA THR A 37 -0.92 4.69 11.35
C THR A 37 0.03 5.14 12.47
N ASN A 38 0.16 4.33 13.53
CA ASN A 38 0.90 4.71 14.75
C ASN A 38 2.02 3.71 15.11
N GLY A 39 2.41 2.85 14.18
CA GLY A 39 3.45 1.84 14.37
C GLY A 39 3.20 0.59 13.54
N SER A 40 4.11 -0.38 13.68
CA SER A 40 4.04 -1.66 12.99
C SER A 40 2.78 -2.44 13.35
N SER A 41 2.22 -3.14 12.39
CA SER A 41 0.99 -3.94 12.50
C SER A 41 -0.30 -3.17 12.81
N HIS A 42 -0.27 -1.84 12.90
CA HIS A 42 -1.49 -1.07 13.14
C HIS A 42 -2.46 -1.18 11.96
N ALA A 43 -1.98 -1.05 10.73
CA ALA A 43 -2.85 -1.13 9.56
C ALA A 43 -3.43 -2.53 9.38
N LYS A 44 -2.62 -3.56 9.66
CA LYS A 44 -3.07 -4.96 9.72
C LYS A 44 -4.23 -5.13 10.69
N SER A 45 -4.09 -4.62 11.91
CA SER A 45 -5.10 -4.71 12.97
C SER A 45 -6.39 -3.99 12.58
N VAL A 46 -6.27 -2.76 12.06
CA VAL A 46 -7.40 -1.95 11.58
C VAL A 46 -8.17 -2.67 10.48
N ILE A 47 -7.48 -3.17 9.45
CA ILE A 47 -8.12 -3.90 8.34
C ILE A 47 -8.84 -5.14 8.86
N ARG A 48 -8.20 -5.90 9.76
CA ARG A 48 -8.78 -7.12 10.31
C ARG A 48 -10.05 -6.85 11.13
N SER A 49 -10.05 -5.79 11.94
CA SER A 49 -11.19 -5.43 12.81
C SER A 49 -12.24 -4.57 12.13
N TYR A 50 -12.04 -4.14 10.88
CA TYR A 50 -12.98 -3.26 10.19
C TYR A 50 -14.28 -4.01 9.89
N ASN A 51 -15.40 -3.60 10.49
CA ASN A 51 -16.67 -4.34 10.39
C ASN A 51 -17.15 -4.50 8.94
N ASP A 52 -17.37 -3.38 8.24
CA ASP A 52 -17.82 -3.39 6.84
C ASP A 52 -16.75 -2.74 5.96
N LEU A 53 -15.76 -3.55 5.58
CA LEU A 53 -14.73 -3.11 4.64
C LEU A 53 -15.27 -3.06 3.20
N GLY A 54 -16.33 -3.81 2.90
CA GLY A 54 -16.99 -3.87 1.59
C GLY A 54 -17.67 -2.57 1.18
N LYS A 55 -17.98 -1.67 2.14
CA LYS A 55 -18.47 -0.31 1.85
C LYS A 55 -17.49 0.53 1.02
N PHE A 56 -16.19 0.18 1.01
CA PHE A 56 -15.18 0.92 0.26
C PHE A 56 -14.96 0.32 -1.12
N ASN A 57 -14.80 1.19 -2.12
CA ASN A 57 -14.44 0.77 -3.48
C ASN A 57 -12.94 0.49 -3.66
N GLY A 58 -12.12 0.77 -2.64
CA GLY A 58 -10.66 0.59 -2.70
C GLY A 58 -9.92 1.11 -1.48
N ILE A 59 -8.67 0.70 -1.37
CA ILE A 59 -7.73 1.14 -0.34
C ILE A 59 -6.60 1.92 -1.02
N VAL A 60 -6.28 3.13 -0.55
CA VAL A 60 -5.12 3.92 -0.98
C VAL A 60 -4.11 3.98 0.14
N ILE A 61 -2.85 3.66 -0.14
CA ILE A 61 -1.77 3.58 0.84
C ILE A 61 -0.72 4.64 0.51
N LEU A 62 -0.51 5.60 1.42
CA LEU A 62 0.57 6.60 1.36
C LEU A 62 1.74 6.15 2.24
N SER A 63 2.62 5.32 1.68
CA SER A 63 3.80 4.79 2.37
C SER A 63 4.74 4.12 1.35
N GLY A 64 5.60 3.20 1.81
CA GLY A 64 6.33 2.24 0.99
C GLY A 64 5.73 0.83 1.08
N ASP A 65 6.50 -0.16 0.62
CA ASP A 65 6.05 -1.56 0.50
C ASP A 65 5.65 -2.21 1.84
N GLY A 66 6.26 -1.81 2.96
CA GLY A 66 5.96 -2.38 4.28
C GLY A 66 4.51 -2.20 4.72
N LEU A 67 3.93 -1.00 4.51
CA LEU A 67 2.53 -0.75 4.86
C LEU A 67 1.56 -1.49 3.92
N VAL A 68 1.95 -1.69 2.66
CA VAL A 68 1.21 -2.53 1.72
C VAL A 68 1.15 -3.97 2.24
N SER A 69 2.27 -4.49 2.75
CA SER A 69 2.34 -5.82 3.35
C SER A 69 1.43 -5.96 4.57
N GLU A 70 1.39 -4.95 5.45
CA GLU A 70 0.48 -4.96 6.60
C GLU A 70 -1.00 -5.01 6.19
N VAL A 71 -1.41 -4.17 5.24
CA VAL A 71 -2.78 -4.14 4.74
C VAL A 71 -3.14 -5.48 4.10
N LEU A 72 -2.26 -6.03 3.26
CA LEU A 72 -2.46 -7.32 2.60
C LEU A 72 -2.64 -8.46 3.61
N ASN A 73 -1.73 -8.56 4.58
CA ASN A 73 -1.83 -9.59 5.61
C ASN A 73 -3.08 -9.39 6.50
N GLY A 74 -3.48 -8.14 6.72
CA GLY A 74 -4.77 -7.83 7.35
C GLY A 74 -5.94 -8.39 6.56
N LEU A 75 -5.98 -8.22 5.24
CA LEU A 75 -7.05 -8.75 4.37
C LEU A 75 -7.09 -10.28 4.37
N VAL A 76 -5.94 -10.94 4.32
CA VAL A 76 -5.83 -12.42 4.28
C VAL A 76 -6.22 -13.08 5.61
N GLU A 77 -6.11 -12.36 6.73
CA GLU A 77 -6.52 -12.82 8.05
C GLU A 77 -8.02 -12.63 8.35
N ARG A 78 -8.77 -11.97 7.48
CA ARG A 78 -10.21 -11.77 7.67
C ARG A 78 -11.02 -13.03 7.41
N GLU A 79 -12.18 -13.13 8.07
CA GLU A 79 -13.13 -14.22 7.84
C GLU A 79 -13.74 -14.15 6.43
N ASP A 80 -14.01 -12.95 5.92
CA ASP A 80 -14.54 -12.68 4.58
C ASP A 80 -13.46 -12.57 3.48
N ARG A 81 -12.24 -13.08 3.75
CA ARG A 81 -11.07 -12.99 2.85
C ARG A 81 -11.37 -13.46 1.42
N THR A 82 -12.17 -14.52 1.25
CA THR A 82 -12.48 -15.11 -0.05
C THR A 82 -13.29 -14.19 -0.95
N SER A 83 -14.09 -13.29 -0.36
CA SER A 83 -14.82 -12.25 -1.09
C SER A 83 -14.02 -10.96 -1.22
N ILE A 84 -13.38 -10.50 -0.14
CA ILE A 84 -12.79 -9.16 -0.09
C ILE A 84 -11.45 -9.06 -0.82
N VAL A 85 -10.59 -10.08 -0.74
CA VAL A 85 -9.27 -10.08 -1.38
C VAL A 85 -9.36 -9.93 -2.89
N PRO A 86 -10.20 -10.68 -3.64
CA PRO A 86 -10.29 -10.51 -5.09
C PRO A 86 -11.02 -9.22 -5.51
N SER A 87 -11.83 -8.62 -4.64
CA SER A 87 -12.67 -7.46 -5.00
C SER A 87 -12.11 -6.11 -4.55
N MET A 88 -11.17 -6.08 -3.60
CA MET A 88 -10.68 -4.85 -2.99
C MET A 88 -9.39 -4.37 -3.68
N PRO A 89 -9.44 -3.35 -4.55
CA PRO A 89 -8.25 -2.82 -5.18
C PRO A 89 -7.39 -2.03 -4.18
N ILE A 90 -6.07 -2.14 -4.33
CA ILE A 90 -5.09 -1.40 -3.53
C ILE A 90 -4.32 -0.45 -4.46
N GLY A 91 -4.41 0.85 -4.19
CA GLY A 91 -3.61 1.90 -4.80
C GLY A 91 -2.45 2.30 -3.89
N VAL A 92 -1.28 2.54 -4.46
CA VAL A 92 -0.08 2.93 -3.70
C VAL A 92 0.38 4.31 -4.16
N VAL A 93 0.49 5.25 -3.22
CA VAL A 93 1.11 6.57 -3.42
C VAL A 93 2.47 6.56 -2.75
N PRO A 94 3.57 6.69 -3.51
CA PRO A 94 4.91 6.47 -3.00
C PRO A 94 5.30 7.62 -2.08
N CYS A 95 5.37 7.32 -0.79
CA CYS A 95 5.82 8.25 0.24
C CYS A 95 6.98 7.68 1.06
N GLY A 96 7.40 6.43 0.83
CA GLY A 96 8.52 5.76 1.52
C GLY A 96 9.82 5.71 0.70
N SER A 97 10.86 5.11 1.29
CA SER A 97 12.13 4.79 0.64
C SER A 97 12.03 3.55 -0.25
N GLY A 98 11.32 2.50 0.20
CA GLY A 98 11.00 1.30 -0.58
C GLY A 98 9.68 1.44 -1.35
N ASN A 99 9.75 1.56 -2.68
CA ASN A 99 8.59 1.61 -3.57
C ASN A 99 8.72 0.55 -4.69
N GLY A 100 9.21 -0.64 -4.34
CA GLY A 100 9.47 -1.74 -5.25
C GLY A 100 8.23 -2.15 -6.01
N LEU A 101 7.08 -2.29 -5.35
CA LEU A 101 5.81 -2.67 -6.00
C LEU A 101 5.43 -1.68 -7.10
N LEU A 102 5.35 -0.40 -6.74
CA LEU A 102 4.93 0.63 -7.66
C LEU A 102 5.95 0.82 -8.80
N SER A 103 7.25 0.67 -8.50
CA SER A 103 8.31 0.71 -9.51
C SER A 103 8.17 -0.44 -10.51
N SER A 104 7.91 -1.66 -10.05
CA SER A 104 7.68 -2.83 -10.90
C SER A 104 6.44 -2.65 -11.79
N LEU A 105 5.34 -2.14 -11.23
CA LEU A 105 4.11 -1.87 -11.98
C LEU A 105 4.36 -0.82 -13.07
N PHE A 106 4.96 0.31 -12.74
CA PHE A 106 5.18 1.40 -13.70
C PHE A 106 6.23 1.04 -14.75
N PHE A 107 7.27 0.29 -14.37
CA PHE A 107 8.23 -0.25 -15.32
C PHE A 107 7.55 -1.15 -16.36
N SER A 108 6.62 -2.02 -15.94
CA SER A 108 5.85 -2.86 -16.86
C SER A 108 4.98 -2.08 -17.85
N GLN A 109 4.64 -0.83 -17.52
CA GLN A 109 3.82 0.08 -18.33
C GLN A 109 4.66 1.11 -19.10
N ASN A 110 6.00 1.00 -19.08
CA ASN A 110 6.93 1.99 -19.63
C ASN A 110 6.73 3.42 -19.06
N GLU A 111 6.29 3.54 -17.81
CA GLU A 111 6.11 4.82 -17.16
C GLU A 111 7.41 5.33 -16.50
N PRO A 112 7.69 6.65 -16.50
CA PRO A 112 8.90 7.20 -15.89
C PRO A 112 8.95 7.01 -14.36
N LEU A 113 10.01 6.40 -13.86
CA LEU A 113 10.23 6.13 -12.43
C LEU A 113 10.89 7.29 -11.66
N VAL A 114 10.88 8.50 -12.22
CA VAL A 114 11.58 9.66 -11.63
C VAL A 114 10.59 10.55 -10.86
N ASN A 115 10.91 10.84 -9.60
CA ASN A 115 10.16 11.78 -8.77
C ASN A 115 10.35 13.22 -9.31
N PRO A 116 9.32 14.10 -9.39
CA PRO A 116 7.94 13.96 -8.88
C PRO A 116 6.91 13.40 -9.86
N LYS A 117 7.31 13.08 -11.10
CA LYS A 117 6.41 12.51 -12.10
C LYS A 117 5.83 11.18 -11.64
N PHE A 118 6.67 10.35 -11.01
CA PHE A 118 6.29 9.07 -10.38
C PHE A 118 5.13 9.20 -9.36
N THR A 119 5.27 10.11 -8.38
CA THR A 119 4.22 10.32 -7.36
C THR A 119 2.97 10.96 -7.95
N ASN A 120 3.10 11.91 -8.89
CA ASN A 120 1.94 12.53 -9.54
C ASN A 120 1.10 11.50 -10.28
N ARG A 121 1.77 10.62 -11.01
CA ARG A 121 1.10 9.57 -11.78
C ARG A 121 0.41 8.56 -10.88
N ALA A 122 1.04 8.16 -9.78
CA ALA A 122 0.40 7.31 -8.78
C ALA A 122 -0.88 7.94 -8.19
N ILE A 123 -0.84 9.23 -7.88
CA ILE A 123 -2.01 9.99 -7.39
C ILE A 123 -3.10 10.05 -8.47
N GLU A 124 -2.73 10.34 -9.72
CA GLU A 124 -3.66 10.38 -10.85
C GLU A 124 -4.38 9.03 -11.04
N VAL A 125 -3.62 7.93 -11.04
CA VAL A 125 -4.18 6.58 -11.17
C VAL A 125 -5.10 6.26 -9.99
N CYS A 126 -4.69 6.56 -8.75
CA CYS A 126 -5.52 6.28 -7.57
C CYS A 126 -6.82 7.11 -7.52
N CYS A 127 -6.84 8.28 -8.15
CA CYS A 127 -7.98 9.20 -8.12
C CYS A 127 -8.81 9.19 -9.41
N SER A 128 -8.40 8.49 -10.46
CA SER A 128 -9.12 8.50 -11.73
C SER A 128 -10.22 7.42 -11.75
N PRO A 129 -11.46 7.77 -12.15
CA PRO A 129 -12.55 6.80 -12.27
C PRO A 129 -12.34 5.81 -13.42
N GLU A 130 -11.42 6.10 -14.35
CA GLU A 130 -11.10 5.22 -15.47
C GLU A 130 -10.04 4.16 -15.12
N SER A 131 -9.36 4.32 -13.98
CA SER A 131 -8.30 3.41 -13.58
C SER A 131 -8.84 2.02 -13.29
N ARG A 132 -8.13 1.01 -13.82
CA ARG A 132 -8.45 -0.39 -13.58
C ARG A 132 -7.38 -1.03 -12.72
N ALA A 133 -7.80 -1.73 -11.68
CA ALA A 133 -6.91 -2.60 -10.93
C ALA A 133 -6.46 -3.76 -11.81
N GLN A 134 -5.19 -4.16 -11.64
CA GLN A 134 -4.63 -5.34 -12.28
C GLN A 134 -4.45 -6.43 -11.24
N PRO A 135 -4.74 -7.71 -11.58
CA PRO A 135 -4.44 -8.81 -10.68
C PRO A 135 -2.94 -8.92 -10.46
N VAL A 136 -2.55 -9.15 -9.22
CA VAL A 136 -1.16 -9.39 -8.81
C VAL A 136 -1.09 -10.77 -8.16
N ASN A 137 -0.01 -11.51 -8.43
CA ASN A 137 0.22 -12.80 -7.82
C ASN A 137 0.63 -12.63 -6.36
N LEU A 138 0.05 -13.45 -5.48
CA LEU A 138 0.43 -13.51 -4.07
C LEU A 138 1.21 -14.80 -3.79
N LEU A 139 2.24 -14.67 -2.98
CA LEU A 139 3.03 -15.76 -2.44
C LEU A 139 2.51 -16.08 -1.03
N HIS A 140 2.09 -17.31 -0.81
CA HIS A 140 1.80 -17.80 0.54
C HIS A 140 3.06 -18.40 1.14
N VAL A 141 3.48 -17.85 2.28
CA VAL A 141 4.67 -18.27 3.02
C VAL A 141 4.20 -18.87 4.33
N GLN A 142 4.45 -20.16 4.50
CA GLN A 142 4.16 -20.88 5.72
C GLN A 142 5.46 -21.22 6.43
N THR A 143 5.55 -20.82 7.69
CA THR A 143 6.62 -21.21 8.61
C THR A 143 6.04 -21.99 9.78
N ASP A 144 6.90 -22.52 10.65
CA ASP A 144 6.44 -23.20 11.87
C ASP A 144 5.69 -22.26 12.84
N LYS A 145 5.84 -20.94 12.68
CA LYS A 145 5.28 -19.92 13.59
C LYS A 145 4.11 -19.16 13.00
N GLU A 146 4.12 -18.94 11.69
CA GLU A 146 3.21 -17.98 11.05
C GLU A 146 2.94 -18.30 9.58
N ASN A 147 1.79 -17.80 9.11
CA ASN A 147 1.40 -17.79 7.71
C ASN A 147 1.36 -16.34 7.24
N ILE A 148 2.13 -16.02 6.22
CA ILE A 148 2.30 -14.67 5.68
C ILE A 148 1.97 -14.66 4.20
N ALA A 149 1.29 -13.61 3.74
CA ALA A 149 1.18 -13.29 2.32
C ALA A 149 2.28 -12.27 1.92
N SER A 150 3.02 -12.58 0.86
CA SER A 150 3.98 -11.66 0.23
C SER A 150 3.57 -11.38 -1.22
N PHE A 151 3.92 -10.21 -1.74
CA PHE A 151 3.59 -9.79 -3.12
C PHE A 151 4.82 -9.47 -3.98
N LEU A 152 6.02 -9.34 -3.38
CA LEU A 152 7.22 -8.86 -4.09
C LEU A 152 8.36 -9.86 -4.01
N SER A 153 8.84 -10.16 -2.81
CA SER A 153 10.01 -11.01 -2.62
C SER A 153 9.99 -11.67 -1.25
N ILE A 154 10.80 -12.73 -1.14
CA ILE A 154 11.17 -13.43 0.09
C ILE A 154 12.68 -13.63 -0.02
N GLY A 155 13.45 -13.17 0.97
CA GLY A 155 14.91 -13.25 0.96
C GLY A 155 15.46 -14.02 2.15
N TRP A 156 16.62 -14.68 1.98
CA TRP A 156 17.39 -15.27 3.08
C TRP A 156 18.89 -14.99 2.90
N GLY A 157 19.64 -15.00 4.01
CA GLY A 157 21.09 -14.79 4.00
C GLY A 157 21.45 -13.34 3.67
N LEU A 158 22.52 -13.14 2.90
CA LEU A 158 23.11 -11.82 2.64
C LEU A 158 22.09 -10.74 2.19
N ILE A 159 21.13 -11.11 1.34
CA ILE A 159 20.13 -10.14 0.84
C ILE A 159 19.19 -9.68 1.98
N ALA A 160 18.84 -10.58 2.91
CA ALA A 160 18.03 -10.25 4.07
C ALA A 160 18.83 -9.38 5.07
N ASP A 161 20.08 -9.76 5.33
CA ASP A 161 20.97 -9.03 6.25
C ASP A 161 21.21 -7.58 5.78
N ILE A 162 21.34 -7.37 4.46
CA ILE A 162 21.45 -6.03 3.87
C ILE A 162 20.17 -5.21 4.12
N GLY A 163 18.99 -5.84 3.94
CA GLY A 163 17.70 -5.20 4.18
C GLY A 163 17.57 -4.70 5.61
N GLU A 164 17.82 -5.57 6.59
CA GLU A 164 17.77 -5.25 8.02
C GLU A 164 18.73 -4.10 8.38
N TYR A 165 19.98 -4.16 7.89
CA TYR A 165 20.96 -3.11 8.13
C TYR A 165 20.57 -1.74 7.54
N THR A 166 19.75 -1.71 6.48
CA THR A 166 19.27 -0.45 5.88
C THR A 166 18.05 0.14 6.57
N GLU A 167 17.29 -0.64 7.35
CA GLU A 167 16.13 -0.16 8.11
C GLU A 167 16.50 0.40 9.49
N ASP A 168 17.61 -0.04 10.08
CA ASP A 168 18.13 0.43 11.38
C ASP A 168 18.81 1.82 11.35
N LYS A 169 18.72 2.56 10.25
CA LYS A 169 19.29 3.92 10.07
C LYS A 169 18.21 4.97 9.84
#